data_AF-A0AB33TCF1-F1
#
_entry.id   AF-A0AB33TCF1-F1
#
_cell.length_a   1.000
_cell.length_b   1.000
_cell.length_c   1.000
_cell.angle_alpha   90.00
_cell.angle_beta   90.00
_cell.angle_gamma   90.00
#
_symmetry.space_group_name_H-M   'P 1'
#
loop_
_entity.id
_entity.type
_entity.pdbx_description
1 polymer ?
#
loop_
_entity_poly.entity_id
_entity_poly.type
_entity_poly.pdbx_seq_one_letter_code
_entity_poly.pdbx_strand_id
1 'polypeptide(L)'
;MHLVDITGDHTVAEAARLLSLDPSISIGRDQLFDAMEDEDWIFRGRDHRWIAYAEAVTLGYLALHDGGEYQTPTGQTKERPKQIYLTPNGVAEMHYRLGGSQQLALT
;
A
#
# COMPACT_ATOMS: atom_id res chain seq x y z
N MET A 1 10.33 22.89 -6.39
CA MET A 1 10.65 21.48 -6.12
C MET A 1 10.13 21.20 -4.72
N HIS A 2 8.99 20.51 -4.62
CA HIS A 2 8.38 20.17 -3.33
C HIS A 2 8.82 18.74 -3.02
N LEU A 3 9.88 18.59 -2.22
CA LEU A 3 10.29 17.28 -1.72
C LEU A 3 9.32 16.92 -0.59
N VAL A 4 8.60 15.83 -0.75
CA VAL A 4 7.81 15.24 0.34
C VAL A 4 8.68 14.17 0.96
N ASP A 5 9.00 14.34 2.24
CA ASP A 5 9.60 13.30 3.06
C ASP A 5 8.53 12.25 3.35
N ILE A 6 8.73 11.05 2.82
CA ILE A 6 7.85 9.90 3.01
C ILE A 6 8.42 9.08 4.17
N THR A 7 7.78 9.20 5.33
CA THR A 7 8.20 8.53 6.56
C THR A 7 7.15 7.54 7.05
N GLY A 8 7.59 6.34 7.42
CA GLY A 8 6.73 5.29 7.95
C GLY A 8 5.89 4.59 6.88
N ASP A 9 5.14 3.57 7.30
CA ASP A 9 4.27 2.82 6.41
C ASP A 9 2.97 3.57 6.17
N HIS A 10 2.51 3.58 4.93
CA HIS A 10 1.31 4.28 4.49
C HIS A 10 0.21 3.31 4.10
N THR A 11 -1.03 3.62 4.47
CA THR A 11 -2.17 2.90 3.92
C THR A 11 -2.16 3.01 2.40
N VAL A 12 -2.73 2.04 1.68
CA VAL A 12 -2.84 2.11 0.20
C VAL A 12 -3.52 3.41 -0.26
N ALA A 13 -4.48 3.93 0.53
CA ALA A 13 -5.14 5.19 0.23
C ALA A 13 -4.23 6.41 0.39
N GLU A 14 -3.37 6.43 1.41
CA GLU A 14 -2.37 7.49 1.60
C GLU A 14 -1.26 7.41 0.57
N ALA A 15 -0.77 6.20 0.27
CA ALA A 15 0.23 5.98 -0.78
C ALA A 15 -0.26 6.48 -2.15
N ALA A 16 -1.51 6.17 -2.53
CA ALA A 16 -2.08 6.68 -3.78
C ALA A 16 -2.14 8.22 -3.84
N ARG A 17 -2.43 8.88 -2.71
CA ARG A 17 -2.39 10.35 -2.62
C ARG A 17 -0.98 10.89 -2.76
N LEU A 18 0.01 10.27 -2.11
CA LEU A 18 1.42 10.66 -2.20
C LEU A 18 1.94 10.52 -3.64
N LEU A 19 1.64 9.39 -4.29
CA LEU A 19 2.01 9.14 -5.69
C LEU A 19 1.41 10.19 -6.62
N SER A 20 0.14 10.55 -6.41
CA SER A 20 -0.56 11.58 -7.20
C SER A 20 -0.08 13.02 -6.95
N LEU A 21 0.90 13.25 -6.06
CA LEU A 21 1.58 14.54 -5.96
C LEU A 21 2.54 14.77 -7.14
N ASP A 22 2.98 13.71 -7.79
CA ASP A 22 3.69 13.82 -9.07
C ASP A 22 2.65 14.01 -10.19
N PRO A 23 2.66 15.14 -10.93
CA PRO A 23 1.70 15.39 -12.02
C PRO A 23 1.72 14.36 -13.15
N SER A 24 2.80 13.57 -13.26
CA SER A 24 2.89 12.45 -14.21
C SER A 24 2.07 11.22 -13.79
N ILE A 25 1.68 11.14 -12.51
CA ILE A 25 0.93 10.03 -11.95
C ILE A 25 -0.47 10.51 -11.56
N SER A 26 -1.50 9.84 -12.07
CA SER A 26 -2.89 10.04 -11.65
C SER A 26 -3.47 8.70 -11.22
N ILE A 27 -3.50 8.43 -9.92
CA ILE A 27 -3.92 7.13 -9.40
C ILE A 27 -4.75 7.25 -8.12
N GLY A 28 -5.90 6.57 -8.09
CA GLY A 28 -6.72 6.40 -6.90
C GLY A 28 -6.35 5.15 -6.10
N ARG A 29 -6.92 5.00 -4.90
CA ARG A 29 -6.68 3.83 -4.03
C ARG A 29 -6.93 2.50 -4.75
N ASP A 30 -8.07 2.37 -5.41
CA ASP A 30 -8.47 1.09 -6.02
C ASP A 30 -7.57 0.78 -7.24
N GLN A 31 -7.23 1.80 -8.04
CA GLN A 31 -6.26 1.66 -9.12
C GLN A 31 -4.85 1.31 -8.62
N LEU A 32 -4.46 1.76 -7.42
CA LEU A 32 -3.18 1.35 -6.82
C LEU A 32 -3.22 -0.10 -6.36
N PHE A 33 -4.36 -0.62 -5.90
CA PHE A 33 -4.49 -2.06 -5.69
C PHE A 33 -4.34 -2.84 -6.99
N ASP A 34 -4.98 -2.38 -8.07
CA ASP A 34 -4.85 -3.02 -9.38
C ASP A 34 -3.39 -2.99 -9.88
N ALA A 35 -2.71 -1.85 -9.76
CA ALA A 35 -1.30 -1.72 -10.13
C ALA A 35 -0.37 -2.62 -9.27
N MET A 36 -0.65 -2.77 -7.98
CA MET A 36 0.10 -3.71 -7.13
C MET A 36 -0.18 -5.17 -7.49
N GLU A 37 -1.38 -5.50 -7.97
CA GLU A 37 -1.70 -6.84 -8.48
C GLU A 37 -0.96 -7.11 -9.80
N ASP A 38 -0.96 -6.15 -10.73
CA ASP A 38 -0.25 -6.24 -12.01
C ASP A 38 1.27 -6.46 -11.84
N GLU A 39 1.83 -6.01 -10.71
CA GLU A 39 3.25 -6.13 -10.35
C GLU A 39 3.55 -7.36 -9.45
N ASP A 40 2.58 -8.26 -9.27
CA ASP A 40 2.69 -9.46 -8.42
C ASP A 40 3.06 -9.14 -6.96
N TRP A 41 2.62 -7.99 -6.42
CA TRP A 41 2.81 -7.66 -4.99
C TRP A 41 1.69 -8.18 -4.12
N ILE A 42 0.49 -8.23 -4.68
CA ILE A 42 -0.72 -8.71 -4.02
C ILE A 42 -1.54 -9.59 -4.98
N PHE A 43 -2.49 -10.33 -4.43
CA PHE A 43 -3.47 -11.08 -5.21
C PHE A 43 -4.83 -11.13 -4.50
N ARG A 44 -5.89 -11.48 -5.24
CA ARG A 44 -7.21 -11.77 -4.65
C ARG A 44 -7.29 -13.19 -4.09
N GLY A 45 -7.49 -13.29 -2.78
CA GLY A 45 -7.83 -14.53 -2.09
C GLY A 45 -9.22 -15.05 -2.46
N ARG A 46 -9.54 -16.27 -2.02
CA ARG A 46 -10.85 -16.93 -2.26
C ARG A 46 -12.04 -16.17 -1.67
N ASP A 47 -11.81 -15.38 -0.62
CA ASP A 47 -12.80 -14.51 0.02
C ASP A 47 -12.86 -13.11 -0.61
N HIS A 48 -12.27 -12.95 -1.81
CA HIS A 48 -12.11 -11.69 -2.51
C HIS A 48 -11.35 -10.63 -1.72
N ARG A 49 -10.54 -10.99 -0.72
CA ARG A 49 -9.67 -10.03 -0.03
C ARG A 49 -8.34 -9.92 -0.73
N TRP A 50 -7.75 -8.73 -0.67
CA TRP A 50 -6.36 -8.52 -1.08
C TRP A 50 -5.43 -9.19 -0.07
N ILE A 51 -4.46 -9.95 -0.58
CA ILE A 51 -3.44 -10.63 0.21
C ILE A 51 -2.08 -10.26 -0.39
N ALA A 52 -1.14 -9.84 0.45
CA ALA A 52 0.23 -9.57 0.00
C ALA A 52 1.00 -10.88 -0.25
N TYR A 53 1.77 -10.92 -1.33
CA TYR A 53 2.77 -11.97 -1.50
C TYR A 53 3.87 -11.79 -0.45
N ALA A 54 4.36 -12.91 0.09
CA ALA A 54 5.43 -12.90 1.09
C ALA A 54 6.72 -12.24 0.55
N GLU A 55 6.97 -12.34 -0.75
CA GLU A 55 8.11 -11.73 -1.42
C GLU A 55 8.05 -10.20 -1.39
N ALA A 56 6.91 -9.58 -1.71
CA ALA A 56 6.75 -8.12 -1.64
C ALA A 56 6.94 -7.57 -0.21
N VAL A 57 6.58 -8.35 0.81
CA VAL A 57 6.86 -8.02 2.22
C VAL A 57 8.35 -8.19 2.53
N THR A 58 8.96 -9.29 2.09
CA THR A 58 10.37 -9.62 2.35
C THR A 58 11.32 -8.63 1.68
N LEU A 59 11.00 -8.18 0.46
CA LEU A 59 11.71 -7.14 -0.27
C LEU A 59 11.52 -5.75 0.36
N GLY A 60 10.62 -5.62 1.33
CA GLY A 60 10.36 -4.39 2.06
C GLY A 60 9.54 -3.38 1.27
N TYR A 61 8.77 -3.80 0.26
CA TYR A 61 7.83 -2.92 -0.43
C TYR A 61 6.52 -2.77 0.33
N LEU A 62 6.03 -3.87 0.92
CA LEU A 62 4.79 -3.90 1.68
C LEU A 62 5.03 -4.21 3.15
N ALA A 63 4.17 -3.66 4.01
CA ALA A 63 4.07 -4.00 5.42
C ALA A 63 2.65 -4.50 5.73
N LEU A 64 2.57 -5.45 6.67
CA LEU A 64 1.30 -5.97 7.17
C LEU A 64 1.05 -5.46 8.59
N HIS A 65 0.03 -4.63 8.74
CA HIS A 65 -0.36 -4.07 10.03
C HIS A 65 -1.58 -4.79 10.60
N ASP A 66 -1.69 -4.80 11.93
CA ASP A 66 -2.85 -5.35 12.60
C ASP A 66 -4.09 -4.52 12.30
N GLY A 67 -5.15 -5.16 11.83
CA GLY A 67 -6.43 -4.48 11.62
C GLY A 67 -7.12 -4.06 12.92
N GLY A 68 -6.60 -4.51 14.07
CA GLY A 68 -7.22 -4.37 15.39
C GLY A 68 -8.31 -5.40 15.64
N GLU A 69 -9.12 -5.15 16.65
CA GLU A 69 -10.20 -6.05 17.07
C GLU A 69 -11.59 -5.45 16.77
N TYR A 70 -12.61 -6.30 16.80
CA TYR A 70 -14.01 -5.88 16.80
C TYR A 70 -14.88 -6.80 17.65
N GLN A 71 -15.93 -6.24 18.23
CA GLN A 71 -16.94 -7.01 18.94
C GLN A 71 -18.03 -7.48 17.98
N THR A 72 -18.38 -8.77 18.08
CA THR A 72 -19.52 -9.33 17.37
C THR A 72 -20.84 -8.95 18.05
N PRO A 73 -21.99 -9.04 17.36
CA PRO A 73 -23.30 -8.87 17.99
C PRO A 73 -23.57 -9.83 19.16
N THR A 74 -22.86 -10.96 19.22
CA THR A 74 -22.93 -11.96 20.30
C THR A 74 -22.01 -11.65 21.49
N GLY A 75 -21.30 -10.52 21.47
CA GLY A 75 -20.38 -10.09 22.54
C GLY A 75 -19.00 -10.74 22.50
N GLN A 76 -18.63 -11.44 21.42
CA GLN A 76 -17.30 -12.02 21.26
C GLN A 76 -16.34 -11.00 20.64
N THR A 77 -15.12 -10.89 21.16
CA THR A 77 -14.05 -10.12 20.50
C THR A 77 -13.38 -10.98 19.43
N LYS A 78 -13.19 -10.43 18.24
CA LYS A 78 -12.51 -11.08 17.11
C LYS A 78 -11.46 -10.16 16.51
N GLU A 79 -10.38 -10.75 16.02
CA GLU A 79 -9.35 -10.03 15.27
C GLU A 79 -9.84 -9.71 13.86
N ARG A 80 -9.46 -8.53 13.37
CA ARG A 80 -9.63 -8.14 11.98
C ARG A 80 -8.47 -8.69 11.14
N PRO A 81 -8.69 -8.93 9.83
CA PRO A 81 -7.61 -9.27 8.92
C PRO A 81 -6.48 -8.24 8.98
N LYS A 82 -5.25 -8.69 8.72
CA LYS A 82 -4.10 -7.77 8.53
C LYS A 82 -4.40 -6.82 7.38
N GLN A 83 -3.94 -5.59 7.52
CA GLN A 83 -4.07 -4.53 6.51
C GLN A 83 -2.76 -4.36 5.77
N ILE A 84 -2.86 -4.13 4.45
CA ILE A 84 -1.71 -3.91 3.57
C ILE A 84 -1.34 -2.44 3.58
N TYR A 85 -0.08 -2.16 3.86
CA TYR A 85 0.52 -0.84 3.81
C TYR A 85 1.71 -0.86 2.84
N LEU A 86 2.01 0.27 2.21
CA LEU A 86 3.24 0.47 1.45
C LEU A 86 4.28 1.10 2.38
N THR A 87 5.48 0.55 2.42
CA THR A 87 6.62 1.20 3.08
C THR A 87 7.10 2.40 2.25
N PRO A 88 8.03 3.23 2.75
CA PRO A 88 8.66 4.26 1.93
C PRO A 88 9.30 3.70 0.64
N ASN A 89 9.94 2.53 0.74
CA ASN A 89 10.53 1.85 -0.42
C ASN A 89 9.45 1.37 -1.40
N GLY A 90 8.31 0.86 -0.91
CA GLY A 90 7.20 0.47 -1.76
C GLY A 90 6.58 1.65 -2.51
N VAL A 91 6.45 2.80 -1.85
CA VAL A 91 5.96 4.02 -2.51
C VAL A 91 6.94 4.50 -3.58
N ALA A 92 8.25 4.48 -3.32
CA ALA A 92 9.26 4.85 -4.31
C ALA A 92 9.28 3.90 -5.51
N GLU A 93 9.18 2.60 -5.26
CA GLU A 93 9.18 1.59 -6.30
C GLU A 93 7.90 1.69 -7.17
N MET A 94 6.74 1.92 -6.56
CA MET A 94 5.50 2.19 -7.30
C MET A 94 5.56 3.50 -8.07
N HIS A 95 6.17 4.55 -7.51
CA HIS A 95 6.40 5.81 -8.21
C HIS A 95 7.20 5.60 -9.49
N TYR A 96 8.29 4.83 -9.42
CA TYR A 96 9.09 4.44 -10.58
C TYR A 96 8.27 3.65 -11.61
N ARG A 97 7.56 2.60 -11.18
CA ARG A 97 6.75 1.73 -12.07
C ARG A 97 5.61 2.47 -12.77
N LEU A 98 5.00 3.43 -12.08
CA LEU A 98 3.94 4.28 -12.62
C LEU A 98 4.45 5.42 -13.53
N GLY A 99 5.76 5.48 -13.80
CA GLY A 99 6.35 6.47 -14.70
C GLY A 99 6.58 7.84 -14.06
N GLY A 100 6.72 7.86 -12.73
CA GLY A 100 7.03 9.06 -11.98
C GLY A 100 8.31 9.75 -12.46
N SER A 101 8.29 11.08 -12.45
CA SER A 101 9.34 11.92 -13.04
C SER A 101 10.07 12.80 -12.04
N GLN A 102 9.54 12.93 -10.83
CA GLN A 102 10.14 13.69 -9.73
C GLN A 102 10.81 12.79 -8.69
N GLN A 103 11.89 13.27 -8.08
CA GLN A 103 12.53 12.55 -6.97
C GLN A 103 11.66 12.64 -5.71
N LEU A 104 11.25 11.49 -5.16
CA LEU A 104 10.68 11.40 -3.81
C LEU A 104 11.82 11.39 -2.79
N ALA A 105 11.68 12.18 -1.71
CA ALA A 105 12.62 12.12 -0.58
C ALA A 105 12.17 11.01 0.37
N LEU A 106 13.02 10.01 0.55
CA LEU A 106 12.80 8.90 1.48
C LEU A 106 13.71 9.14 2.69
N THR A 107 13.15 9.09 3.90
CA THR A 107 13.88 9.35 5.15
C THR A 107 13.73 8.22 6.15
#